data_AF-A0A1W9UY16-F1
#
_entry.id   AF-A0A1W9UY16-F1
#
_cell.length_a   1.000
_cell.length_b   1.000
_cell.length_c   1.000
_cell.angle_alpha   90.00
_cell.angle_beta   90.00
_cell.angle_gamma   90.00
#
_symmetry.space_group_name_H-M   'P 1'
#
loop_
_entity.id
_entity.type
_entity.pdbx_description
1 polymer ?
#
loop_
_entity_poly.entity_id
_entity_poly.type
_entity_poly.pdbx_seq_one_letter_code
_entity_poly.pdbx_strand_id
1 'polypeptide(L)' 'VKLKAGETATAAEIRQYCKKHLADYKVPRSAIFRNELPMSMAGKVLRRALREEALKGSEE' A
#
# COMPACT_ATOMS: atom_id res chain seq x y z
N VAL A 1 1.01 -1.34 1.91
CA VAL A 1 1.27 -2.77 1.63
C VAL A 1 1.77 -3.40 2.93
N LYS A 2 1.23 -4.55 3.33
CA LYS A 2 1.73 -5.33 4.46
C LYS A 2 2.25 -6.67 3.93
N LEU A 3 3.51 -6.98 4.25
CA LEU A 3 4.12 -8.25 3.87
C LEU A 3 3.76 -9.33 4.89
N LYS A 4 3.79 -10.59 4.44
CA LYS A 4 3.70 -11.73 5.36
C LYS A 4 4.99 -11.82 6.17
N ALA A 5 4.91 -12.44 7.35
CA ALA A 5 6.09 -12.61 8.19
C ALA A 5 7.18 -13.40 7.45
N GLY A 6 8.42 -12.90 7.49
CA GLY A 6 9.57 -13.50 6.82
C GLY A 6 9.73 -13.15 5.33
N GLU A 7 8.75 -12.48 4.73
CA GLU A 7 8.81 -12.07 3.31
C GLU A 7 9.36 -10.65 3.17
N THR A 8 10.12 -10.41 2.10
CA THR A 8 10.63 -9.09 1.75
C THR A 8 10.26 -8.75 0.31
N ALA A 9 9.91 -7.49 0.08
CA ALA A 9 9.68 -6.96 -1.26
C ALA A 9 9.95 -5.46 -1.26
N THR A 10 10.43 -4.95 -2.38
CA THR A 10 10.66 -3.54 -2.62
C THR A 10 9.48 -2.90 -3.35
N ALA A 11 9.36 -1.57 -3.25
CA ALA A 11 8.29 -0.85 -3.93
C ALA A 11 8.40 -0.97 -5.46
N ALA A 12 9.64 -1.08 -5.97
CA ALA A 12 9.93 -1.30 -7.38
C ALA A 12 9.43 -2.67 -7.86
N GLU A 13 9.70 -3.73 -7.10
CA GLU A 13 9.22 -5.09 -7.42
C GLU A 13 7.69 -5.16 -7.45
N ILE A 14 7.02 -4.56 -6.45
CA ILE A 14 5.55 -4.48 -6.43
C ILE A 14 5.03 -3.74 -7.67
N ARG A 15 5.65 -2.62 -8.03
CA ARG A 15 5.23 -1.83 -9.19
C ARG A 15 5.48 -2.57 -10.51
N GLN A 16 6.60 -3.27 -10.63
CA GLN A 16 6.93 -4.08 -11.80
C GLN A 16 5.97 -5.26 -11.95
N TYR A 17 5.62 -5.91 -10.84
CA TYR A 17 4.58 -6.94 -10.81
C TYR A 17 3.24 -6.37 -11.28
N CYS A 18 2.80 -5.24 -10.72
CA CYS A 18 1.58 -4.57 -11.16
C CYS A 18 1.62 -4.22 -12.65
N LYS A 19 2.75 -3.73 -13.19
CA LYS A 19 2.87 -3.38 -14.62
C LYS A 19 2.78 -4.60 -15.55
N LYS A 20 3.24 -5.78 -15.09
CA LYS A 20 3.13 -7.03 -15.86
C LYS A 20 1.70 -7.58 -15.89
N HIS A 21 0.90 -7.30 -14.85
CA HIS A 21 -0.41 -7.93 -14.66
C HIS A 21 -1.61 -6.97 -14.77
N LEU A 22 -1.39 -5.66 -14.79
CA LEU A 22 -2.42 -4.63 -14.86
C LEU A 22 -2.16 -3.70 -16.05
N ALA A 23 -3.23 -3.10 -16.57
CA ALA A 23 -3.10 -2.00 -17.52
C ALA A 23 -2.37 -0.80 -16.87
N ASP A 24 -1.62 -0.04 -17.66
CA ASP A 24 -0.71 1.01 -17.16
C ASP A 24 -1.38 2.02 -16.21
N TYR A 25 -2.63 2.40 -16.47
CA TYR A 25 -3.37 3.36 -15.62
C TYR A 25 -3.78 2.79 -14.25
N LYS A 26 -3.77 1.46 -14.08
CA LYS A 26 -4.04 0.78 -12.79
C LYS A 26 -2.78 0.53 -11.98
N VAL A 27 -1.61 0.80 -12.54
CA VAL A 27 -0.34 0.63 -11.83
C VAL A 27 -0.25 1.73 -10.76
N PRO A 28 -0.04 1.37 -9.48
CA PRO A 28 0.06 2.36 -8.42
C PRO A 28 1.26 3.29 -8.65
N ARG A 29 1.09 4.58 -8.35
CA ARG A 29 2.18 5.57 -8.46
C ARG A 29 3.27 5.34 -7.41
N SER A 30 2.86 4.98 -6.20
CA SER A 30 3.75 4.67 -5.07
C SER A 30 3.20 3.47 -4.28
N ALA A 31 4.10 2.73 -3.64
CA ALA A 31 3.77 1.62 -2.76
C ALA A 31 4.52 1.80 -1.44
N ILE A 32 3.78 2.08 -0.37
CA ILE A 32 4.33 2.29 0.97
C ILE A 32 4.15 1.01 1.77
N PHE A 33 5.23 0.49 2.35
CA PHE A 33 5.19 -0.67 3.24
C PHE A 33 4.92 -0.22 4.67
N ARG A 34 4.09 -0.98 5.38
CA ARG A 34 3.74 -0.72 6.78
C ARG A 34 3.62 -2.03 7.53
N ASN A 35 3.94 -1.99 8.82
CA ASN A 35 3.85 -3.14 9.72
C ASN A 35 2.38 -3.51 9.99
N GLU A 36 1.50 -2.52 10.05
CA GLU A 36 0.08 -2.69 10.29
C GLU A 36 -0.79 -1.82 9.38
N LEU A 37 -2.04 -2.24 9.21
CA LEU A 37 -3.07 -1.49 8.52
C LEU A 37 -4.06 -1.00 9.57
N PRO A 38 -4.61 0.22 9.43
CA PRO A 38 -5.64 0.70 10.35
C PRO A 38 -6.89 -0.17 10.16
N MET A 39 -7.34 -0.78 11.25
CA MET A 39 -8.48 -1.68 11.27
C MET A 39 -9.59 -1.11 12.15
N SER A 40 -10.84 -1.34 11.76
CA SER A 40 -12.01 -1.10 12.62
C SER A 40 -12.02 -2.11 13.77
N MET A 41 -12.79 -1.85 14.82
CA MET A 41 -13.07 -2.83 15.89
C MET A 41 -13.59 -4.19 15.36
N ALA A 42 -14.27 -4.19 14.22
CA ALA A 42 -14.74 -5.40 13.53
C ALA A 42 -13.71 -6.04 12.57
N GLY A 43 -12.44 -5.62 12.63
CA GLY A 43 -11.35 -6.19 11.80
C GLY A 43 -11.35 -5.80 10.33
N LYS A 44 -12.10 -4.78 9.89
CA LYS A 44 -12.09 -4.28 8.51
C LYS A 44 -11.05 -3.18 8.32
N VAL A 45 -10.35 -3.18 7.19
CA VAL A 45 -9.38 -2.12 6.84
C VAL A 45 -10.09 -0.77 6.68
N LEU A 46 -9.66 0.23 7.43
CA LEU A 46 -10.15 1.59 7.38
C LEU A 46 -9.49 2.37 6.23
N ARG A 47 -10.10 2.26 5.04
CA ARG A 47 -9.60 2.96 3.84
C ARG A 47 -9.55 4.49 3.99
N ARG A 48 -10.43 5.07 4.82
CA ARG A 48 -10.45 6.52 5.09
C ARG A 48 -9.16 6.99 5.78
N ALA A 49 -8.78 6.34 6.88
CA ALA A 49 -7.55 6.64 7.60
C ALA A 49 -6.31 6.48 6.70
N LEU A 50 -6.26 5.42 5.88
CA LEU A 50 -5.19 5.24 4.90
C LEU A 50 -5.09 6.38 3.88
N ARG A 51 -6.22 6.96 3.45
CA ARG A 51 -6.22 8.11 2.53
C ARG A 51 -5.75 9.37 3.23
N GLU A 52 -6.23 9.64 4.44
CA GLU A 52 -5.82 10.81 5.23
C GLU A 52 -4.31 10.81 5.50
N GLU A 53 -3.76 9.67 5.90
CA GLU A 53 -2.31 9.50 6.08
C GLU A 53 -1.52 9.67 4.77
N ALA A 54 -2.05 9.19 3.65
CA ALA A 54 -1.40 9.33 2.35
C ALA A 54 -1.39 10.78 1.85
N LEU A 55 -2.39 11.60 2.21
CA LEU A 55 -2.37 13.04 1.95
C LEU A 55 -1.39 13.76 2.89
N LYS A 56 -1.42 13.47 4.19
CA LYS A 56 -0.52 14.11 5.16
C LYS A 56 0.96 13.82 4.92
N GLY A 57 1.30 12.59 4.50
CA GLY A 57 2.68 12.21 4.19
C GLY A 57 3.26 12.84 2.93
N SER A 58 2.50 13.68 2.21
CA SER A 58 3.00 14.53 1.12
C SER A 58 3.25 15.99 1.52
N GLU A 59 2.99 16.37 2.77
CA GLU A 59 3.14 17.73 3.30
C GLU A 59 4.34 17.90 4.25
N GLU A 60 5.21 16.89 4.38
CA GLU A 60 6.45 16.92 5.19
C GLU A 60 7.69 16.60 4.34
#